data_AF-A0A1J5HGN5-F1
#
_entry.id   AF-A0A1J5HGN5-F1
#
_cell.length_a   1.000
_cell.length_b   1.000
_cell.length_c   1.000
_cell.angle_alpha   90.00
_cell.angle_beta   90.00
_cell.angle_gamma   90.00
#
_symmetry.space_group_name_H-M   'P 1'
#
loop_
_entity.id
_entity.type
_entity.pdbx_description
1 polymer ?
#
loop_
_entity_poly.entity_id
_entity_poly.type
_entity_poly.pdbx_seq_one_letter_code
_entity_poly.pdbx_strand_id
1 'polypeptide(L)'
;MNKGFADLWLKPYFIVHKELPHSYLVEFKYVKREQEAEIKNPNSTLTQSIYAEATAQLQRYATDPRILIGKVETTLHLLRVIYCGWEIVSCEELG
;
A
#
# COMPACT_ATOMS: atom_id res chain seq x y z
N MET A 1 9.77 8.17 17.68
CA MET A 1 9.30 7.03 16.85
C MET A 1 8.04 7.51 16.12
N ASN A 2 8.21 8.03 14.90
CA ASN A 2 7.12 8.65 14.14
C ASN A 2 6.06 7.57 13.81
N LYS A 3 4.89 7.68 14.45
CA LYS A 3 3.67 6.97 14.07
C LYS A 3 3.17 7.58 12.77
N GLY A 4 3.84 7.26 11.65
CA GLY A 4 3.32 7.56 10.32
C GLY A 4 1.95 6.92 10.14
N PHE A 5 1.11 7.51 9.31
CA PHE A 5 -0.17 6.94 8.89
C PHE A 5 0.03 6.28 7.52
N ALA A 6 -0.83 5.31 7.18
CA ALA A 6 -0.95 4.87 5.80
C ALA A 6 -1.36 6.06 4.93
N ASP A 7 -0.87 6.11 3.70
CA ASP A 7 -1.25 7.20 2.79
C ASP A 7 -2.75 7.21 2.51
N LEU A 8 -3.35 6.02 2.33
CA LEU A 8 -4.78 5.87 2.13
C LEU A 8 -5.35 4.65 2.84
N TRP A 9 -6.46 4.86 3.54
CA TRP A 9 -7.31 3.79 4.07
C TRP A 9 -8.71 3.91 3.48
N LEU A 10 -9.09 2.91 2.68
CA LEU A 10 -10.40 2.81 2.07
C LEU A 10 -11.25 1.81 2.84
N LYS A 11 -12.23 2.32 3.58
CA LYS A 11 -13.26 1.51 4.25
C LYS A 11 -14.62 1.80 3.62
N PRO A 12 -15.38 0.77 3.23
CA PRO A 12 -16.72 0.95 2.69
C PRO A 12 -17.66 1.50 3.76
N TYR A 13 -18.55 2.40 3.36
CA TYR A 13 -19.61 2.88 4.23
C TYR A 13 -20.72 1.83 4.31
N PHE A 14 -20.57 0.90 5.26
CA PHE A 14 -21.42 -0.28 5.42
C PHE A 14 -22.92 -0.01 5.61
N ILE A 15 -23.28 1.19 6.06
CA ILE A 15 -24.69 1.59 6.18
C ILE A 15 -25.36 1.63 4.80
N VAL A 16 -24.60 1.93 3.73
CA VAL A 16 -25.12 2.06 2.36
C VAL A 16 -24.68 0.89 1.47
N HIS A 17 -23.51 0.29 1.71
CA HIS A 17 -22.93 -0.73 0.83
C HIS A 17 -22.62 -2.04 1.55
N LYS A 18 -23.67 -2.79 1.91
CA LYS A 18 -23.56 -4.10 2.60
C LYS A 18 -22.86 -5.19 1.79
N GLU A 19 -22.78 -5.01 0.46
CA GLU A 19 -22.19 -5.99 -0.48
C GLU A 19 -20.70 -5.73 -0.79
N LEU A 20 -20.08 -4.72 -0.16
CA LEU A 20 -18.65 -4.45 -0.29
C LEU A 20 -17.92 -4.89 1.00
N PRO A 21 -17.60 -6.19 1.20
CA PRO A 21 -16.92 -6.67 2.40
C PRO A 21 -15.40 -6.48 2.34
N HIS A 22 -14.89 -5.49 1.60
CA HIS A 22 -13.47 -5.30 1.34
C HIS A 22 -13.00 -3.93 1.82
N SER A 23 -11.84 -3.88 2.48
CA SER A 23 -11.14 -2.64 2.80
C SER A 23 -9.73 -2.68 2.24
N TYR A 24 -9.14 -1.50 2.01
CA TYR A 24 -7.81 -1.39 1.43
C TYR A 24 -6.95 -0.43 2.26
N LEU A 25 -5.73 -0.85 2.56
CA LEU A 25 -4.64 0.07 2.85
C LEU A 25 -3.81 0.23 1.59
N VAL A 26 -3.57 1.47 1.18
CA VAL A 26 -2.72 1.77 0.03
C VAL A 26 -1.52 2.57 0.52
N GLU A 27 -0.33 2.12 0.13
CA GLU A 27 0.93 2.83 0.38
C GLU A 27 1.56 3.24 -0.94
N PHE A 28 1.89 4.52 -1.06
CA PHE A 28 2.52 5.08 -2.24
C PHE A 28 4.03 5.23 -2.02
N LYS A 29 4.79 4.87 -3.04
CA LYS A 29 6.20 5.25 -3.15
C LYS A 29 6.42 6.07 -4.41
N TYR A 30 7.28 7.07 -4.29
CA TYR A 30 7.69 7.89 -5.42
C TYR A 30 9.17 7.67 -5.70
N VAL A 31 9.46 7.46 -6.98
CA VAL A 31 10.80 7.35 -7.53
C VAL A 31 10.98 8.45 -8.56
N LYS A 32 12.17 9.05 -8.58
CA LYS A 32 12.47 10.09 -9.56
C LYS A 32 12.63 9.47 -10.95
N ARG A 33 12.33 10.25 -11.98
CA ARG A 33 12.35 9.78 -13.38
C ARG A 33 13.73 9.33 -13.85
N GLU A 34 14.80 9.88 -13.28
CA GLU A 34 16.17 9.49 -13.61
C GLU A 34 16.50 8.04 -13.21
N GLN A 35 15.71 7.45 -12.30
CA GLN A 35 15.89 6.08 -11.81
C GLN A 35 14.92 5.09 -12.48
N GLU A 36 14.26 5.49 -13.57
CA GLU A 36 13.24 4.69 -14.28
C GLU A 36 13.77 3.30 -14.69
N ALA A 37 14.99 3.24 -15.21
CA ALA A 37 15.61 1.98 -15.63
C ALA A 37 15.84 1.02 -14.44
N GLU A 38 16.20 1.56 -13.27
CA GLU A 38 16.40 0.76 -12.06
C GLU A 38 15.07 0.28 -11.48
N ILE A 39 14.08 1.17 -11.34
CA ILE A 39 12.78 0.83 -10.71
C ILE A 39 11.94 -0.13 -11.57
N LYS A 40 12.11 -0.11 -12.90
CA LYS A 40 11.46 -1.07 -13.81
C LYS A 40 12.15 -2.44 -13.84
N ASN A 41 13.35 -2.57 -13.26
CA ASN A 41 14.03 -3.86 -13.10
C ASN A 41 13.72 -4.47 -11.72
N PRO A 42 12.97 -5.59 -11.64
CA PRO A 42 12.60 -6.21 -10.36
C PRO A 42 13.78 -6.74 -9.53
N ASN A 43 14.92 -6.99 -10.18
CA ASN A 43 16.13 -7.47 -9.53
C ASN A 43 17.09 -6.35 -9.11
N SER A 44 16.76 -5.09 -9.38
CA SER A 44 17.60 -3.98 -8.94
C SER A 44 17.49 -3.78 -7.43
N THR A 45 18.57 -3.31 -6.81
CA THR A 45 18.59 -3.00 -5.38
C THR A 45 17.56 -1.92 -5.03
N LEU A 46 17.37 -0.92 -5.90
CA LEU A 46 16.38 0.13 -5.71
C LEU A 46 14.96 -0.45 -5.63
N THR A 47 14.59 -1.28 -6.61
CA THR A 47 13.26 -1.89 -6.66
C THR A 47 13.00 -2.75 -5.43
N GLN A 48 13.93 -3.64 -5.09
CA GLN A 48 13.79 -4.51 -3.92
C GLN A 48 13.68 -3.71 -2.62
N SER A 49 14.48 -2.65 -2.46
CA SER A 49 14.43 -1.78 -1.28
C SER A 49 13.09 -1.07 -1.15
N ILE A 50 12.59 -0.46 -2.22
CA ILE A 50 11.31 0.27 -2.22
C ILE A 50 10.14 -0.68 -1.98
N TYR A 51 10.18 -1.86 -2.60
CA TYR A 51 9.16 -2.88 -2.43
C TYR A 51 9.12 -3.36 -0.98
N ALA A 52 10.29 -3.62 -0.37
CA ALA A 52 10.41 -4.05 1.01
C ALA A 52 9.95 -2.96 1.99
N GLU A 53 10.33 -1.70 1.77
CA GLU A 53 9.93 -0.60 2.65
C GLU A 53 8.41 -0.40 2.65
N ALA A 54 7.79 -0.33 1.47
CA ALA A 54 6.34 -0.17 1.37
C ALA A 54 5.58 -1.37 1.97
N THR A 55 6.10 -2.59 1.73
CA THR A 55 5.54 -3.82 2.33
C THR A 55 5.60 -3.78 3.85
N ALA A 56 6.75 -3.40 4.42
CA ALA A 56 6.91 -3.28 5.86
C ALA A 56 5.99 -2.22 6.47
N GLN A 57 5.78 -1.10 5.77
CA GLN A 57 4.85 -0.05 6.21
C GLN A 57 3.40 -0.52 6.16
N LEU A 58 2.95 -1.13 5.07
CA LEU A 58 1.62 -1.72 4.94
C LEU A 58 1.36 -2.76 6.02
N GLN A 59 2.29 -3.69 6.25
CA GLN A 59 2.17 -4.71 7.30
C GLN A 59 2.09 -4.09 8.69
N ARG A 60 2.91 -3.06 8.97
CA ARG A 60 2.84 -2.32 10.23
C ARG A 60 1.47 -1.67 10.41
N TYR A 61 0.93 -0.99 9.40
CA TYR A 61 -0.39 -0.36 9.47
C TYR A 61 -1.51 -1.39 9.60
N ALA A 62 -1.38 -2.56 8.98
CA ALA A 62 -2.33 -3.66 9.09
C ALA A 62 -2.43 -4.24 10.52
N THR A 63 -1.49 -3.89 11.40
CA THR A 63 -1.48 -4.23 12.83
C THR A 63 -1.86 -3.07 13.76
N ASP A 64 -2.13 -1.87 13.22
CA ASP A 64 -2.60 -0.74 14.02
C ASP A 64 -4.00 -1.05 14.60
N PRO A 65 -4.22 -0.87 15.91
CA PRO A 65 -5.51 -1.16 16.56
C PRO A 65 -6.73 -0.56 15.86
N ARG A 66 -6.59 0.62 15.25
CA ARG A 66 -7.70 1.28 14.54
C ARG A 66 -8.09 0.55 13.26
N ILE A 67 -7.10 -0.01 12.56
CA ILE A 67 -7.31 -0.83 11.36
C ILE A 67 -7.83 -2.21 11.75
N LEU A 68 -7.33 -2.78 12.85
CA LEU A 68 -7.80 -4.06 13.37
C LEU A 68 -9.29 -4.06 13.72
N ILE A 69 -9.82 -2.96 14.26
CA ILE A 69 -11.26 -2.80 14.52
C ILE A 69 -12.06 -2.86 13.20
N GLY A 70 -11.53 -2.31 12.10
CA GLY A 70 -12.16 -2.37 10.77
C GLY A 70 -12.04 -3.73 10.07
N LYS A 71 -10.99 -4.52 10.36
CA LYS A 71 -10.79 -5.87 9.81
C LYS A 71 -11.87 -6.87 10.24
N VAL A 72 -12.51 -6.68 11.38
CA VAL A 72 -13.57 -7.60 11.85
C VAL A 72 -14.78 -7.59 10.90
N GLU A 73 -14.96 -6.50 10.15
CA GLU A 73 -16.09 -6.29 9.24
C GLU A 73 -15.73 -6.50 7.76
N THR A 74 -14.44 -6.52 7.41
CA THR A 74 -13.95 -6.59 6.01
C THR A 74 -12.75 -7.50 5.84
N THR A 75 -12.62 -8.13 4.68
CA THR A 75 -11.32 -8.61 4.20
C THR A 75 -10.44 -7.39 3.90
N LEU A 76 -9.34 -7.24 4.64
CA LEU A 76 -8.37 -6.17 4.40
C LEU A 76 -7.35 -6.58 3.33
N HIS A 77 -7.24 -5.76 2.31
CA HIS A 77 -6.25 -5.85 1.25
C HIS A 77 -5.15 -4.80 1.46
N LEU A 78 -3.91 -5.16 1.12
CA LEU A 78 -2.76 -4.26 1.21
C LEU A 78 -2.25 -4.00 -0.21
N LEU A 79 -2.34 -2.75 -0.66
CA LEU A 79 -1.91 -2.34 -1.99
C LEU A 79 -0.65 -1.49 -1.90
N ARG A 80 0.40 -1.92 -2.60
CA ARG A 80 1.59 -1.12 -2.84
C ARG A 80 1.46 -0.48 -4.22
N VAL A 81 1.66 0.83 -4.29
CA VAL A 81 1.66 1.58 -5.55
C VAL A 81 2.95 2.37 -5.65
N ILE A 82 3.64 2.26 -6.79
CA ILE A 82 4.92 2.91 -7.02
C ILE A 82 4.82 3.77 -8.26
N TYR A 83 5.11 5.05 -8.08
CA TYR A 83 5.22 6.03 -9.15
C TYR A 83 6.68 6.25 -9.54
N CYS A 84 6.93 6.40 -10.84
CA CYS A 84 8.16 6.95 -11.38
C CYS A 84 7.83 8.21 -12.19
N GLY A 85 8.17 9.39 -11.66
CA GLY A 85 7.61 10.63 -12.20
C GLY A 85 6.08 10.64 -12.12
N TRP A 86 5.41 10.65 -13.27
CA TRP A 86 3.94 10.64 -13.36
C TRP A 86 3.36 9.25 -13.68
N GLU A 87 4.20 8.27 -14.02
CA GLU A 87 3.78 6.94 -14.41
C GLU A 87 3.67 6.02 -13.19
N ILE A 88 2.63 5.19 -13.12
CA ILE A 88 2.56 4.06 -12.18
C ILE A 88 3.36 2.91 -12.76
N VAL A 89 4.47 2.57 -12.14
CA VAL A 89 5.37 1.49 -12.60
C VAL A 89 5.11 0.15 -11.90
N SER A 90 4.43 0.17 -10.75
CA SER A 90 3.94 -1.03 -10.06
C SER A 90 2.69 -0.69 -9.26
N CYS A 91 1.69 -1.55 -9.33
CA CYS A 91 0.48 -1.52 -8.51
C CYS A 91 0.15 -2.97 -8.18
N GLU A 92 0.47 -3.39 -6.96
CA GLU A 92 0.42 -4.79 -6.56
C GLU A 92 -0.28 -4.94 -5.22
N GLU A 93 -1.19 -5.91 -5.15
CA GLU A 93 -1.75 -6.39 -3.90
C GLU A 93 -0.76 -7.37 -3.26
N LEU A 94 -0.51 -7.21 -1.96
CA LEU A 94 0.29 -8.14 -1.19
C LEU A 94 -0.57 -9.36 -0.83
N GLY A 95 -0.12 -10.55 -1.25
CA GLY A 95 -0.77 -11.84 -0.94
C GLY A 95 -0.52 -12.34 0.48
#